data_AF-A0A920KE47-F1
#
_entry.id   AF-A0A920KE47-F1
#
_cell.length_a   1.000
_cell.length_b   1.000
_cell.length_c   1.000
_cell.angle_alpha   90.00
_cell.angle_beta   90.00
_cell.angle_gamma   90.00
#
_symmetry.space_group_name_H-M   'P 1'
#
loop_
_entity.id
_entity.type
_entity.pdbx_description
1 polymer ?
#
loop_
_entity_poly.entity_id
_entity_poly.type
_entity_poly.pdbx_seq_one_letter_code
_entity_poly.pdbx_strand_id
1 'polypeptide(L)'
;MYADGIELPAEVVEYLAYSISNNIRELEGALISLIAQSSLNKKSITLDLAKQMIDKFVKNTAREVSIEYIQKVVCDYFDLPIELMKSKTRKREVVQARQIAMYFSKND
;
A
#
# COMPACT_ATOMS: atom_id res chain seq x y z
N MET A 1 -16.87 -17.73 -12.51
CA MET A 1 -17.52 -16.54 -11.93
C MET A 1 -17.55 -15.48 -13.02
N TYR A 2 -18.74 -15.20 -13.58
CA TYR A 2 -18.96 -14.20 -14.61
C TYR A 2 -19.66 -13.01 -13.97
N ALA A 3 -18.90 -12.07 -13.41
CA ALA A 3 -19.41 -10.74 -13.13
C ALA A 3 -18.80 -9.83 -14.21
N ASP A 4 -19.65 -9.17 -14.99
CA ASP A 4 -19.31 -8.19 -16.05
C ASP A 4 -18.94 -8.70 -17.46
N GLY A 5 -19.14 -9.99 -17.78
CA GLY A 5 -18.92 -10.49 -19.16
C GLY A 5 -17.45 -10.56 -19.58
N ILE A 6 -16.54 -10.49 -18.59
CA ILE A 6 -15.11 -10.57 -18.77
C ILE A 6 -14.67 -12.00 -18.41
N GLU A 7 -14.11 -12.70 -19.38
CA GLU A 7 -13.48 -14.00 -19.14
C GLU A 7 -12.10 -13.80 -18.52
N LEU A 8 -11.94 -14.23 -17.26
CA LEU A 8 -10.64 -14.32 -16.61
C LEU A 8 -10.03 -15.70 -16.88
N PRO A 9 -8.87 -15.81 -17.55
CA PRO A 9 -8.16 -17.06 -17.67
C PRO A 9 -7.78 -17.63 -16.30
N ALA A 10 -7.84 -18.96 -16.15
CA ALA A 10 -7.49 -19.62 -14.88
C ALA A 10 -6.04 -19.33 -14.44
N GLU A 11 -5.11 -19.26 -15.40
CA GLU A 11 -3.70 -18.88 -15.18
C GLU A 11 -3.53 -17.50 -14.54
N VAL A 12 -4.43 -16.56 -14.84
CA VAL A 12 -4.40 -15.21 -14.27
C VAL A 12 -4.88 -15.25 -12.83
N VAL A 13 -5.94 -16.01 -12.54
CA VAL A 13 -6.45 -16.20 -11.18
C VAL A 13 -5.39 -16.84 -10.28
N GLU A 14 -4.74 -17.89 -10.78
CA GLU A 14 -3.67 -18.59 -10.06
C GLU A 14 -2.47 -17.69 -9.81
N TYR A 15 -2.06 -16.90 -10.81
CA TYR A 15 -0.98 -15.93 -10.67
C TYR A 15 -1.28 -14.84 -9.63
N LEU A 16 -2.50 -14.29 -9.64
CA LEU A 16 -2.94 -13.29 -8.65
C LEU A 16 -2.95 -13.87 -7.23
N ALA A 17 -3.47 -15.08 -7.06
CA ALA A 17 -3.52 -15.77 -5.78
C ALA A 17 -2.12 -16.10 -5.23
N TYR A 18 -1.18 -16.46 -6.10
CA TYR A 18 0.22 -16.69 -5.72
C TYR A 18 0.95 -15.39 -5.37
N SER A 19 0.69 -14.31 -6.11
CA SER A 19 1.44 -13.06 -5.97
C SER A 19 0.96 -12.18 -4.81
N ILE A 20 -0.32 -12.29 -4.42
CA ILE A 20 -0.92 -11.50 -3.34
C ILE A 20 -1.51 -12.44 -2.28
N SER A 21 -0.69 -12.85 -1.31
CA SER A 21 -1.08 -13.81 -0.27
C SER A 21 -1.46 -13.17 1.08
N ASN A 22 -1.04 -11.93 1.34
CA ASN A 22 -1.04 -11.38 2.70
C ASN A 22 -2.22 -10.44 3.00
N ASN A 23 -2.87 -9.87 1.98
CA ASN A 23 -3.90 -8.86 2.17
C ASN A 23 -5.03 -8.99 1.13
N ILE A 24 -6.23 -9.32 1.60
CA ILE A 24 -7.39 -9.52 0.72
C ILE A 24 -7.82 -8.23 0.01
N ARG A 25 -7.60 -7.04 0.62
CA ARG A 25 -7.92 -5.76 -0.05
C ARG A 25 -6.98 -5.48 -1.21
N GLU A 26 -5.71 -5.86 -1.08
CA GLU A 26 -4.75 -5.73 -2.19
C GLU A 26 -5.14 -6.64 -3.34
N LEU A 27 -5.60 -7.86 -3.04
CA LEU A 27 -6.07 -8.81 -4.06
C LEU A 27 -7.31 -8.27 -4.78
N GLU A 28 -8.28 -7.74 -4.05
CA GLU A 28 -9.48 -7.10 -4.61
C GLU A 28 -9.13 -5.86 -5.44
N GLY A 29 -8.25 -4.99 -4.93
CA GLY A 29 -7.79 -3.80 -5.65
C GLY A 29 -7.03 -4.15 -6.94
N ALA A 30 -6.23 -5.21 -6.91
CA ALA A 30 -5.57 -5.74 -8.09
C ALA A 30 -6.59 -6.31 -9.10
N LEU A 31 -7.58 -7.08 -8.64
CA LEU A 31 -8.60 -7.60 -9.55
C LEU A 31 -9.40 -6.49 -10.24
N ILE A 32 -9.84 -5.48 -9.47
CA ILE A 32 -10.59 -4.32 -9.99
C ILE A 32 -9.75 -3.54 -11.00
N SER A 33 -8.48 -3.27 -10.69
CA SER A 33 -7.59 -2.53 -11.59
C SER A 33 -7.30 -3.30 -12.88
N LEU A 34 -7.23 -4.64 -12.83
CA LEU A 34 -7.01 -5.49 -14.00
C LEU A 34 -8.22 -5.46 -14.94
N ILE A 35 -9.41 -5.59 -14.35
CA ILE A 35 -10.70 -5.48 -15.06
C ILE A 35 -10.84 -4.09 -15.69
N ALA A 36 -10.55 -3.02 -14.95
CA ALA A 36 -10.61 -1.66 -15.46
C ALA A 36 -9.64 -1.45 -16.64
N GLN A 37 -8.40 -1.96 -16.54
CA GLN A 37 -7.41 -1.84 -17.60
C GLN A 37 -7.82 -2.60 -18.86
N SER A 38 -8.38 -3.80 -18.72
CA SER A 38 -8.90 -4.60 -19.83
C SER A 38 -10.06 -3.88 -20.52
N SER A 39 -11.03 -3.38 -19.74
CA SER A 39 -12.20 -2.65 -20.23
C SER A 39 -11.83 -1.35 -20.94
N LEU A 40 -10.93 -0.54 -20.37
CA LEU A 40 -10.50 0.74 -20.96
C LEU A 40 -9.71 0.56 -22.25
N ASN A 41 -8.83 -0.44 -22.32
CA ASN A 41 -8.02 -0.69 -23.51
C ASN A 41 -8.70 -1.60 -24.52
N LYS A 42 -9.90 -2.13 -24.23
CA LYS A 42 -10.58 -3.19 -24.99
C LYS A 42 -9.65 -4.35 -25.33
N LYS A 43 -8.78 -4.71 -24.37
CA LYS A 43 -7.84 -5.83 -24.50
C LYS A 43 -8.34 -6.99 -23.66
N SER A 44 -8.20 -8.20 -24.17
CA SER A 44 -8.44 -9.40 -23.37
C SER A 44 -7.50 -9.44 -22.15
N ILE A 45 -7.98 -10.05 -21.07
CA ILE A 45 -7.15 -10.27 -19.89
C ILE A 45 -6.18 -11.41 -20.22
N THR A 46 -4.88 -11.11 -20.21
CA THR A 46 -3.80 -12.09 -20.43
C THR A 46 -2.89 -12.13 -19.22
N LEU A 47 -2.14 -13.23 -19.07
CA LEU A 47 -1.14 -13.38 -18.01
C LEU A 47 -0.09 -12.25 -18.03
N ASP A 48 0.32 -11.78 -19.21
CA ASP A 48 1.26 -10.67 -19.34
C ASP A 48 0.70 -9.35 -18.80
N LEU A 49 -0.59 -9.08 -19.04
CA LEU A 49 -1.26 -7.91 -18.50
C LEU A 49 -1.32 -7.97 -16.96
N ALA A 50 -1.63 -9.15 -16.42
CA ALA A 50 -1.65 -9.38 -14.97
C ALA A 50 -0.27 -9.18 -14.33
N LYS A 51 0.80 -9.74 -14.93
CA LYS A 51 2.19 -9.54 -14.49
C LYS A 51 2.60 -8.08 -14.47
N GLN A 52 2.37 -7.36 -15.57
CA GLN A 52 2.69 -5.93 -15.66
C GLN A 52 1.95 -5.08 -14.63
N MET A 53 0.73 -5.48 -14.29
CA MET A 53 -0.09 -4.75 -13.34
C MET A 53 0.36 -5.02 -11.90
N ILE A 54 0.60 -6.28 -11.55
CA ILE A 54 1.16 -6.67 -10.25
C ILE A 54 2.51 -6.02 -9.99
N ASP A 55 3.39 -5.96 -10.99
CA ASP A 55 4.68 -5.26 -10.87
C ASP A 55 4.52 -3.78 -10.49
N LYS A 56 3.48 -3.10 -11.00
CA LYS A 56 3.18 -1.71 -10.63
C LYS A 56 2.56 -1.63 -9.24
N PHE A 57 1.70 -2.57 -8.89
CA PHE A 57 1.02 -2.62 -7.61
C PHE A 57 2.02 -2.85 -6.46
N VAL A 58 2.87 -3.88 -6.57
CA VAL A 58 3.90 -4.23 -5.59
C VAL A 58 4.97 -3.14 -5.45
N LYS A 59 5.38 -2.49 -6.55
CA LYS A 59 6.33 -1.37 -6.49
C LYS A 59 5.78 -0.14 -5.77
N ASN A 60 4.47 0.08 -5.79
CA ASN A 60 3.84 1.17 -5.03
C ASN A 60 3.74 0.82 -3.54
N THR A 61 3.56 -0.45 -3.17
CA THR A 61 3.57 -0.89 -1.75
C THR A 61 4.93 -0.68 -1.08
N ALA A 62 6.05 -0.80 -1.82
CA ALA A 62 7.40 -0.64 -1.27
C ALA A 62 7.74 0.78 -0.76
N ARG A 63 6.85 1.76 -0.98
CA ARG A 63 6.99 3.14 -0.49
C ARG A 63 5.86 3.56 0.45
N GLU A 64 5.20 2.63 1.13
CA GLU A 64 4.39 3.03 2.28
C GLU A 64 5.31 3.64 3.33
N VAL A 65 5.10 4.93 3.59
CA VAL A 65 5.80 5.66 4.65
C VAL A 65 5.20 5.13 5.95
N SER A 66 5.79 4.06 6.49
CA SER A 66 5.31 3.47 7.75
C SER A 66 5.31 4.50 8.89
N ILE A 67 4.38 4.36 9.83
CA ILE A 67 4.29 5.20 11.02
C ILE A 67 5.62 5.20 11.78
N GLU A 68 6.28 4.04 11.84
CA GLU A 68 7.61 3.88 12.45
C GLU A 68 8.67 4.72 11.74
N TYR A 69 8.65 4.77 10.41
CA TYR A 69 9.56 5.59 9.63
C TYR A 69 9.29 7.09 9.85
N ILE A 70 8.02 7.51 9.86
CA ILE A 70 7.64 8.90 10.18
C ILE A 70 8.14 9.30 11.56
N GLN A 71 7.89 8.45 12.56
CA GLN A 71 8.35 8.71 13.93
C GLN A 71 9.86 8.84 13.99
N LYS A 72 10.61 7.97 13.31
CA LYS A 72 12.07 8.02 13.27
C LYS A 72 12.57 9.32 12.64
N VAL A 73 12.09 9.68 11.45
CA VAL A 73 12.51 10.91 10.75
C VAL A 73 12.20 12.16 11.57
N VAL A 74 11.04 12.22 12.21
CA VAL A 74 10.68 13.35 13.07
C VAL A 74 11.56 13.38 14.32
N CYS A 75 11.85 12.23 14.94
CA CYS A 75 12.75 12.14 16.09
C CYS A 75 14.18 12.60 15.73
N ASP A 76 14.70 12.17 14.59
CA ASP A 76 16.02 12.56 14.08
C ASP A 76 16.10 14.08 13.83
N TYR A 77 15.02 14.70 13.32
CA TYR A 77 14.98 16.17 13.11
C TYR A 77 14.99 16.97 14.42
N PHE A 78 14.36 16.46 15.49
CA PHE A 78 14.28 17.13 16.78
C PHE A 78 15.39 16.69 17.76
N ASP A 79 16.33 15.83 17.35
CA ASP A 79 17.34 15.21 18.20
C ASP A 79 16.74 14.54 19.46
N LEU A 80 15.63 13.82 19.28
CA LEU A 80 14.91 13.14 20.36
C LEU A 80 15.04 11.62 20.26
N PRO A 81 15.23 10.91 21.39
CA PRO A 81 15.07 9.47 21.43
C PRO A 81 13.62 9.05 21.12
N ILE A 82 13.44 8.02 20.29
CA ILE A 82 12.12 7.55 19.84
C ILE A 82 11.24 7.05 21.00
N GLU A 83 11.85 6.59 22.08
CA GLU A 83 11.21 6.16 23.31
C GLU A 83 10.44 7.32 23.98
N LEU A 84 10.92 8.55 23.79
CA LEU A 84 10.22 9.73 24.30
C LEU A 84 8.87 9.90 23.64
N MET A 85 8.68 9.46 22.39
CA MET A 85 7.38 9.54 21.71
C MET A 85 6.29 8.74 22.43
N LYS A 86 6.65 7.68 23.16
CA LYS A 86 5.72 6.84 23.94
C LYS A 86 5.65 7.21 25.43
N SER A 87 6.51 8.10 25.90
CA SER A 87 6.59 8.49 27.31
C SER A 87 5.42 9.38 27.77
N LYS A 88 5.20 9.54 29.09
CA LYS A 88 4.17 10.47 29.62
C LYS A 88 4.61 11.95 29.65
N THR A 89 5.81 12.26 29.14
CA THR A 89 6.35 13.63 29.21
C THR A 89 5.49 14.62 28.43
N ARG A 90 5.39 15.84 28.98
CA ARG A 90 4.71 16.99 28.38
C ARG A 90 5.69 18.10 27.98
N LYS A 91 6.99 17.81 27.92
CA LYS A 91 7.99 18.74 27.41
C LYS A 91 7.58 19.21 26.01
N ARG A 92 7.69 20.52 25.78
CA ARG A 92 7.18 21.18 24.57
C ARG A 92 7.73 20.55 23.28
N GLU A 93 9.03 20.28 23.25
CA GLU A 93 9.73 19.64 22.13
C GLU A 93 9.14 18.26 21.78
N VAL A 94 8.92 17.41 22.78
CA VAL A 94 8.36 16.06 22.59
C VAL A 94 6.91 16.11 22.14
N VAL A 95 6.12 17.03 22.69
CA VAL A 95 4.72 17.22 22.29
C VAL A 95 4.61 17.68 20.84
N GLN A 96 5.48 18.62 20.42
CA GLN A 96 5.52 19.09 19.03
C GLN A 96 5.94 17.97 18.06
N ALA A 97 6.98 17.21 18.39
CA ALA A 97 7.40 16.05 17.60
C ALA A 97 6.25 15.04 17.42
N ARG A 98 5.50 14.71 18.49
CA ARG A 98 4.33 13.82 18.39
C ARG A 98 3.23 14.36 17.49
N GLN A 99 2.90 15.64 17.61
CA GLN A 99 1.84 16.25 16.81
C GLN A 99 2.20 16.23 15.32
N ILE A 100 3.45 16.54 14.98
CA ILE A 100 3.95 16.50 13.61
C ILE A 100 3.95 15.07 13.07
N ALA A 101 4.46 14.10 13.85
CA ALA A 101 4.43 12.70 13.46
C ALA A 101 2.99 12.19 13.24
N MET A 102 2.05 12.54 14.14
CA MET A 102 0.62 12.21 13.98
C MET A 102 -0.01 12.88 12.76
N TYR A 103 0.38 14.13 12.47
CA TYR A 103 -0.12 14.84 11.30
C TYR A 103 0.32 14.16 9.99
N PHE A 104 1.59 13.77 9.89
CA PHE A 104 2.08 13.03 8.73
C PHE A 104 1.45 11.65 8.64
N SER A 105 1.31 10.93 9.76
CA SER A 105 0.69 9.59 9.80
C SER A 105 -0.81 9.59 9.46
N LYS A 106 -1.47 10.75 9.39
CA LYS A 106 -2.89 10.88 9.03
C LYS A 106 -3.14 10.90 7.53
N ASN A 107 -2.11 11.19 6.73
CA ASN A 107 -2.22 11.36 5.28
C ASN A 107 -1.63 10.17 4.50
N ASP A 108 -1.17 9.13 5.21
CA ASP A 108 -0.85 7.80 4.66
C ASP A 108 -2.06 6.85 4.82
#